data_AF-A0A7S1BF49-F1
#
_entry.id   AF-A0A7S1BF49-F1
#
_cell.length_a   1.000
_cell.length_b   1.000
_cell.length_c   1.000
_cell.angle_alpha   90.00
_cell.angle_beta   90.00
_cell.angle_gamma   90.00
#
_symmetry.space_group_name_H-M   'P 1'
#
loop_
_entity.id
_entity.type
_entity.pdbx_description
1 polymer ?
#
loop_
_entity_poly.entity_id
_entity_poly.type
_entity_poly.pdbx_seq_one_letter_code
_entity_poly.pdbx_strand_id
1 'polypeptide(L)'
;TFEIYMGTWSANNLIDFKRTGPLPCNISATHLRESLWNLGWTGVSVTQTDINIGDGTKSWYITFPLYRGDVDLLQINGNGLMGTGAGIHVSEVQKGIDLEIQSIAITSSHAVSGHFFLIFDGIKTEPIPVGADHLLLKKIS
;
A
#
# COMPACT_ATOMS: atom_id res chain seq x y z
N THR A 1 -19.35 -12.46 14.03
CA THR A 1 -18.74 -11.16 13.67
C THR A 1 -17.24 -11.33 13.53
N PHE A 2 -16.56 -10.32 13.01
CA PHE A 2 -15.10 -10.26 12.95
C PHE A 2 -14.58 -8.87 13.31
N GLU A 3 -13.30 -8.75 13.65
CA GLU A 3 -12.65 -7.48 13.97
C GLU A 3 -11.40 -7.30 13.11
N ILE A 4 -11.14 -6.09 12.61
CA ILE A 4 -9.90 -5.74 11.90
C ILE A 4 -9.00 -4.94 12.83
N TYR A 5 -7.70 -5.25 12.84
CA TYR A 5 -6.70 -4.60 13.68
C TYR A 5 -5.74 -3.74 12.85
N MET A 6 -5.29 -2.66 13.47
CA MET A 6 -4.17 -1.85 13.04
C MET A 6 -3.18 -1.76 14.19
N GLY A 7 -1.91 -2.04 13.91
CA GLY A 7 -0.83 -1.86 14.86
C GLY A 7 0.52 -2.13 14.26
N THR A 8 1.53 -1.44 14.78
CA THR A 8 2.93 -1.76 14.54
C THR A 8 3.43 -2.64 15.69
N TRP A 9 3.98 -3.80 15.35
CA TRP A 9 4.66 -4.63 16.33
C TRP A 9 6.06 -4.06 16.56
N SER A 10 6.35 -3.55 17.75
CA SER A 10 7.71 -3.22 18.18
C SER A 10 8.10 -4.15 19.31
N ALA A 11 9.16 -4.94 19.11
CA ALA A 11 9.83 -5.72 20.17
C ALA A 11 8.87 -6.40 21.17
N ASN A 12 7.88 -7.13 20.65
CA ASN A 12 6.87 -7.88 21.43
C ASN A 12 5.92 -7.04 22.31
N ASN A 13 5.81 -5.73 22.06
CA ASN A 13 4.80 -4.86 22.66
C ASN A 13 3.97 -4.16 21.59
N LEU A 14 2.64 -4.25 21.74
CA LEU A 14 1.68 -3.45 20.99
C LEU A 14 1.81 -1.99 21.45
N ILE A 15 2.36 -1.14 20.58
CA ILE A 15 2.61 0.29 20.89
C ILE A 15 1.46 1.20 20.45
N ASP A 16 0.64 0.76 19.49
CA ASP A 16 -0.66 1.35 19.17
C ASP A 16 -1.56 0.21 18.68
N PHE A 17 -2.65 -0.08 19.41
CA PHE A 17 -3.59 -1.15 19.07
C PHE A 17 -4.96 -0.55 18.83
N LYS A 18 -5.29 -0.36 17.56
CA LYS A 18 -6.64 0.04 17.14
C LYS A 18 -7.32 -1.17 16.54
N ARG A 19 -8.61 -1.31 16.84
CA ARG A 19 -9.47 -2.33 16.25
C ARG A 19 -10.83 -1.78 15.94
N THR A 20 -11.47 -2.33 14.91
CA THR A 20 -12.90 -2.07 14.71
C THR A 20 -13.70 -2.64 15.87
N GLY A 21 -14.94 -2.18 16.04
CA GLY A 21 -15.94 -2.96 16.76
C GLY A 21 -16.26 -4.27 16.00
N PRO A 22 -17.10 -5.15 16.58
CA PRO A 22 -17.53 -6.38 15.92
C PRO A 22 -18.28 -6.07 14.61
N LEU A 23 -17.73 -6.50 13.48
CA LEU A 23 -18.32 -6.33 12.15
C LEU A 23 -19.15 -7.57 11.78
N PRO A 24 -20.37 -7.39 11.22
CA PRO A 24 -21.17 -8.51 10.75
C PRO A 24 -20.54 -9.16 9.50
N CYS A 25 -20.70 -10.46 9.33
CA CYS A 25 -20.14 -11.20 8.19
C CYS A 25 -20.72 -10.79 6.83
N ASN A 26 -21.86 -10.08 6.81
CA ASN A 26 -22.50 -9.54 5.63
C ASN A 26 -22.38 -8.01 5.55
N ILE A 27 -21.39 -7.41 6.21
CA ILE A 27 -21.15 -5.96 6.16
C ILE A 27 -21.03 -5.46 4.71
N SER A 28 -21.69 -4.33 4.41
CA SER A 28 -21.58 -3.72 3.08
C SER A 28 -20.19 -3.13 2.88
N ALA A 29 -19.76 -3.03 1.62
CA ALA A 29 -18.49 -2.37 1.26
C ALA A 29 -18.39 -0.95 1.87
N THR A 30 -19.48 -0.20 1.84
CA THR A 30 -19.56 1.17 2.38
C THR A 30 -19.27 1.21 3.88
N HIS A 31 -19.93 0.37 4.67
CA HIS A 31 -19.73 0.34 6.12
C HIS A 31 -18.37 -0.24 6.51
N LEU A 32 -17.85 -1.20 5.73
CA LEU A 32 -16.50 -1.74 5.93
C LEU A 32 -15.44 -0.66 5.69
N ARG A 33 -15.59 0.13 4.61
CA ARG A 33 -14.73 1.30 4.32
C ARG A 33 -14.75 2.30 5.47
N GLU A 34 -15.92 2.66 5.98
CA GLU A 34 -16.06 3.62 7.08
C GLU A 34 -15.42 3.10 8.37
N SER A 35 -15.56 1.80 8.65
CA SER A 35 -14.90 1.16 9.78
C SER A 35 -13.37 1.25 9.69
N LEU A 36 -12.79 1.06 8.50
CA LEU A 36 -11.35 1.23 8.26
C LEU A 36 -10.90 2.69 8.40
N TRP A 37 -11.69 3.64 7.89
CA TRP A 37 -11.39 5.07 8.04
C TRP A 37 -11.36 5.49 9.51
N ASN A 38 -12.29 4.99 10.32
CA ASN A 38 -12.32 5.25 11.75
C ASN A 38 -11.09 4.70 12.50
N LEU A 39 -10.40 3.70 11.93
CA LEU A 39 -9.12 3.22 12.46
C LEU A 39 -7.92 4.09 12.07
N GLY A 40 -8.07 4.96 11.08
CA GLY A 40 -6.99 5.80 10.55
C GLY A 40 -6.56 5.44 9.14
N TRP A 41 -7.11 4.38 8.54
CA TRP A 41 -6.87 4.02 7.14
C TRP A 41 -7.69 4.90 6.19
N THR A 42 -7.57 6.24 6.29
CA THR A 42 -8.31 7.16 5.42
C THR A 42 -7.92 6.98 3.95
N GLY A 43 -8.88 7.15 3.04
CA GLY A 43 -8.62 7.06 1.60
C GLY A 43 -8.51 5.63 1.03
N VAL A 44 -8.74 4.60 1.84
CA VAL A 44 -8.91 3.24 1.32
C VAL A 44 -10.22 3.11 0.54
N SER A 45 -10.18 2.32 -0.53
CA SER A 45 -11.36 1.91 -1.29
C SER A 45 -11.73 0.48 -0.92
N VAL A 46 -13.02 0.20 -0.78
CA VAL A 46 -13.53 -1.14 -0.53
C VAL A 46 -14.58 -1.46 -1.57
N THR A 47 -14.41 -2.59 -2.24
CA THR A 47 -15.37 -3.10 -3.23
C THR A 47 -15.78 -4.50 -2.81
N GLN A 48 -17.07 -4.72 -2.62
CA GLN A 48 -17.58 -6.07 -2.40
C GLN A 48 -17.55 -6.82 -3.73
N THR A 49 -17.07 -8.05 -3.72
CA THR A 49 -17.09 -8.89 -4.93
C THR A 49 -18.35 -9.75 -4.91
N ASP A 50 -18.99 -9.87 -6.08
CA ASP A 50 -20.20 -10.67 -6.25
C ASP A 50 -19.90 -12.17 -6.37
N ILE A 51 -18.83 -12.66 -5.73
CA ILE A 51 -18.56 -14.09 -5.64
C ILE A 51 -19.56 -14.67 -4.63
N ASN A 52 -20.82 -14.78 -5.03
CA ASN A 52 -21.82 -15.59 -4.38
C ASN A 52 -21.50 -17.05 -4.72
N ILE A 53 -20.51 -17.61 -4.03
CA ILE A 53 -20.52 -19.05 -3.80
C ILE A 53 -21.80 -19.28 -2.99
N GLY A 54 -22.67 -20.20 -3.40
CA GLY A 54 -23.99 -20.42 -2.78
C GLY A 54 -23.98 -20.83 -1.29
N ASP A 55 -22.82 -20.78 -0.64
CA ASP A 55 -22.53 -21.06 0.76
C ASP A 55 -22.66 -19.82 1.67
N GLY A 56 -22.93 -18.64 1.11
CA GLY A 56 -23.06 -17.39 1.87
C GLY A 56 -21.73 -16.67 2.12
N THR A 57 -20.65 -17.10 1.47
CA THR A 57 -19.35 -16.42 1.51
C THR A 57 -19.47 -14.99 1.01
N LYS A 58 -18.80 -14.07 1.71
CA LYS A 58 -18.66 -12.67 1.32
C LYS A 58 -17.19 -12.32 1.22
N SER A 59 -16.85 -11.59 0.16
CA SER A 59 -15.49 -11.21 -0.20
C SER A 59 -15.45 -9.73 -0.55
N TRP A 60 -14.35 -9.08 -0.18
CA TRP A 60 -14.12 -7.67 -0.47
C TRP A 60 -12.69 -7.48 -0.97
N TYR A 61 -12.53 -6.63 -1.98
CA TYR A 61 -11.24 -6.03 -2.31
C TYR A 61 -11.07 -4.75 -1.51
N ILE A 62 -9.92 -4.62 -0.85
CA ILE A 62 -9.52 -3.42 -0.13
C ILE A 62 -8.27 -2.89 -0.84
N THR A 63 -8.36 -1.65 -1.33
CA THR A 63 -7.29 -0.99 -2.08
C THR A 63 -6.80 0.23 -1.33
N PHE A 64 -5.49 0.44 -1.36
CA PHE A 64 -4.77 1.50 -0.63
C PHE A 64 -4.19 2.55 -1.59
N PRO A 65 -5.02 3.29 -2.37
CA PRO A 65 -4.54 4.13 -3.48
C PRO A 65 -3.71 5.34 -3.06
N LEU A 66 -3.85 5.78 -1.82
CA LEU A 66 -3.11 6.94 -1.28
C LEU A 66 -1.89 6.53 -0.43
N TYR A 67 -1.62 5.23 -0.32
CA TYR A 67 -0.51 4.70 0.46
C TYR A 67 0.67 4.44 -0.49
N ARG A 68 1.87 4.82 -0.05
CA ARG A 68 3.10 4.59 -0.80
C ARG A 68 3.67 3.24 -0.40
N GLY A 69 4.19 2.52 -1.37
CA GLY A 69 4.82 1.24 -1.13
C GLY A 69 3.84 0.12 -0.86
N ASP A 70 4.40 -1.00 -0.43
CA ASP A 70 3.65 -2.19 -0.09
C ASP A 70 2.98 -2.05 1.28
N VAL A 71 1.69 -2.39 1.35
CA VAL A 71 0.93 -2.32 2.60
C VAL A 71 0.83 -3.73 3.19
N ASP A 72 1.30 -3.87 4.43
CA ASP A 72 1.20 -5.13 5.17
C ASP A 72 -0.24 -5.66 5.20
N LEU A 73 -0.38 -6.99 5.18
CA LEU A 73 -1.68 -7.64 5.25
C LEU A 73 -2.46 -7.20 6.49
N LEU A 74 -3.75 -6.91 6.29
CA LEU A 74 -4.66 -6.61 7.38
C LEU A 74 -4.76 -7.80 8.34
N GLN A 75 -4.65 -7.53 9.63
CA GLN A 75 -4.88 -8.53 10.67
C GLN A 75 -6.37 -8.58 10.99
N ILE A 76 -6.97 -9.77 10.94
CA ILE A 76 -8.40 -9.98 11.19
C ILE A 76 -8.60 -11.10 12.22
N ASN A 77 -9.48 -10.86 13.19
CA ASN A 77 -9.93 -11.87 14.14
C ASN A 77 -11.34 -12.32 13.74
N GLY A 78 -11.45 -13.57 13.29
CA GLY A 78 -12.69 -14.22 12.92
C GLY A 78 -13.31 -15.09 14.02
N ASN A 79 -12.80 -15.09 15.25
CA ASN A 79 -13.26 -16.00 16.32
C ASN A 79 -14.74 -15.81 16.70
N GLY A 80 -15.33 -14.67 16.35
CA GLY A 80 -16.76 -14.41 16.53
C GLY A 80 -17.65 -14.96 15.41
N LEU A 81 -17.09 -15.60 14.38
CA LEU A 81 -17.86 -16.22 13.30
C LEU A 81 -18.48 -17.53 13.78
N MET A 82 -19.68 -17.80 13.27
CA MET A 82 -20.44 -19.01 13.58
C MET A 82 -20.86 -19.70 12.29
N GLY A 83 -20.96 -21.03 12.33
CA GLY A 83 -21.31 -21.87 11.17
C GLY A 83 -20.23 -22.89 10.85
N THR A 84 -20.62 -24.00 10.23
CA THR A 84 -19.69 -25.04 9.79
C THR A 84 -18.77 -24.50 8.72
N GLY A 85 -17.45 -24.57 8.95
CA GLY A 85 -16.44 -24.06 8.02
C GLY A 85 -16.28 -22.53 8.01
N ALA A 86 -16.88 -21.82 8.97
CA ALA A 86 -16.72 -20.37 9.06
C ALA A 86 -15.26 -19.99 9.36
N GLY A 87 -14.69 -19.15 8.52
CA GLY A 87 -13.32 -18.66 8.64
C GLY A 87 -13.12 -17.38 7.87
N ILE A 88 -12.00 -16.71 8.11
CA ILE A 88 -11.56 -15.52 7.36
C ILE A 88 -10.18 -15.78 6.82
N HIS A 89 -9.95 -15.34 5.59
CA HIS A 89 -8.68 -15.38 4.92
C HIS A 89 -8.36 -14.00 4.34
N VAL A 90 -7.12 -13.57 4.48
CA VAL A 90 -6.61 -12.31 3.92
C VAL A 90 -5.42 -12.65 3.04
N SER A 91 -5.47 -12.20 1.79
CA SER A 91 -4.38 -12.40 0.83
C SER A 91 -4.13 -11.12 0.05
N GLU A 92 -2.87 -10.91 -0.28
CA GLU A 92 -2.46 -9.86 -1.19
C GLU A 92 -2.88 -10.23 -2.62
N VAL A 93 -3.61 -9.32 -3.28
CA VAL A 93 -4.04 -9.48 -4.68
C VAL A 93 -3.07 -8.76 -5.62
N GLN A 94 -2.52 -7.63 -5.16
CA GLN A 94 -1.57 -6.82 -5.92
C GLN A 94 -0.61 -6.12 -4.95
N LYS A 95 0.69 -6.31 -5.19
CA LYS A 95 1.79 -5.62 -4.51
C LYS A 95 1.68 -4.11 -4.66
N GLY A 96 1.87 -3.38 -3.57
CA GLY A 96 2.09 -1.95 -3.65
C GLY A 96 3.44 -1.63 -4.32
N ILE A 97 3.53 -0.45 -4.95
CA ILE A 97 4.75 0.01 -5.61
C ILE A 97 5.23 1.26 -4.88
N ASP A 98 6.48 1.23 -4.43
CA ASP A 98 7.16 2.43 -3.94
C ASP A 98 7.51 3.35 -5.10
N LEU A 99 7.45 4.66 -4.85
CA LEU A 99 7.99 5.62 -5.79
C LEU A 99 9.52 5.49 -5.77
N GLU A 100 10.10 5.22 -6.93
CA GLU A 100 11.54 5.32 -7.09
C GLU A 100 11.95 6.80 -7.14
N ILE A 101 12.80 7.21 -6.21
CA ILE A 101 13.41 8.55 -6.19
C ILE A 101 14.93 8.35 -6.23
N GLN A 102 15.57 8.75 -7.34
CA GLN A 102 17.03 8.77 -7.44
C GLN A 102 17.56 10.19 -7.21
N SER A 103 18.48 10.34 -6.25
CA SER A 103 19.22 11.59 -6.04
C SER A 103 20.62 11.46 -6.62
N ILE A 104 20.94 12.32 -7.59
CA ILE A 104 22.25 12.34 -8.25
C ILE A 104 22.98 13.60 -7.82
N ALA A 105 24.16 13.43 -7.22
CA ALA A 105 25.03 14.54 -6.81
C ALA A 105 26.41 14.38 -7.46
N ILE A 106 26.88 15.46 -8.10
CA ILE A 106 28.26 15.56 -8.60
C ILE A 106 29.03 16.42 -7.60
N THR A 107 29.89 15.80 -6.80
CA THR A 107 30.72 16.51 -5.81
C THR A 107 32.15 16.64 -6.32
N SER A 108 32.73 17.84 -6.22
CA SER A 108 34.12 18.11 -6.58
C SER A 108 34.69 19.25 -5.74
N SER A 109 35.99 19.19 -5.43
CA SER A 109 36.73 20.27 -4.79
C SER A 109 37.18 21.37 -5.77
N HIS A 110 36.92 21.18 -7.06
CA HIS A 110 37.27 22.08 -8.16
C HIS A 110 36.09 22.24 -9.13
N ALA A 111 36.16 23.24 -10.01
CA ALA A 111 35.15 23.44 -11.05
C ALA A 111 34.97 22.16 -11.89
N VAL A 112 33.73 21.69 -11.98
CA VAL A 112 33.37 20.54 -12.81
C VAL A 112 32.83 21.06 -14.13
N SER A 113 33.37 20.54 -15.24
CA SER A 113 32.93 20.86 -16.59
C SER A 113 32.76 19.59 -17.40
N GLY A 114 31.90 19.62 -18.42
CA GLY A 114 31.67 18.50 -19.33
C GLY A 114 30.27 17.91 -19.17
N HIS A 115 30.17 16.60 -19.46
CA HIS A 115 28.90 15.87 -19.50
C HIS A 115 28.99 14.60 -18.67
N PHE A 116 27.84 14.13 -18.19
CA PHE A 116 27.66 12.82 -17.58
C PHE A 116 26.52 12.07 -18.28
N PHE A 117 26.35 10.79 -17.94
CA PHE A 117 25.27 9.95 -18.46
C PHE A 117 24.60 9.24 -17.29
N LEU A 118 23.31 8.97 -17.41
CA LEU A 118 22.60 8.09 -16.49
C LEU A 118 22.26 6.79 -17.22
N ILE A 119 22.26 5.68 -16.47
CA ILE A 119 21.80 4.38 -16.96
C ILE A 119 20.73 3.91 -15.99
N PHE A 120 19.54 3.67 -16.50
CA PHE A 120 18.44 3.09 -15.75
C PHE A 120 17.74 2.04 -16.60
N ASP A 121 17.50 0.86 -16.03
CA ASP A 121 16.95 -0.31 -16.73
C ASP A 121 17.63 -0.62 -18.09
N GLY A 122 18.97 -0.47 -18.13
CA GLY A 122 19.76 -0.67 -19.34
C GLY A 122 19.64 0.42 -20.40
N ILE A 123 18.78 1.43 -20.21
CA ILE A 123 18.65 2.60 -21.08
C ILE A 123 19.63 3.67 -20.62
N LYS A 124 20.47 4.13 -21.55
CA LYS A 124 21.45 5.19 -21.33
C LYS A 124 20.89 6.51 -21.88
N THR A 125 21.04 7.59 -21.12
CA THR A 125 20.69 8.94 -21.59
C THR A 125 21.64 9.43 -22.68
N GLU A 126 21.23 10.46 -23.41
CA GLU A 126 22.18 11.33 -24.13
C GLU A 126 23.11 12.07 -23.13
N PRO A 127 24.26 12.64 -23.57
CA PRO A 127 25.16 13.38 -22.68
C PRO A 127 24.44 14.54 -21.99
N ILE A 128 24.47 14.57 -20.66
CA ILE A 128 23.85 15.61 -19.83
C ILE A 128 24.95 16.58 -19.38
N PRO A 129 24.86 17.89 -19.68
CA PRO A 129 25.83 18.86 -19.18
C PRO A 129 25.82 18.95 -17.64
N VAL A 130 27.00 19.13 -17.03
CA VAL A 130 27.16 19.24 -15.57
C VAL A 130 26.38 20.42 -14.95
N GLY A 131 26.08 21.46 -15.74
CA GLY A 131 25.25 22.62 -15.34
C GLY A 131 23.81 22.58 -15.85
N ALA A 132 23.30 21.41 -16.27
CA ALA A 132 21.95 21.29 -16.80
C ALA A 132 20.89 21.70 -15.77
N ASP A 133 19.96 22.57 -16.19
CA ASP A 133 18.79 22.94 -15.39
C ASP A 133 17.83 21.74 -15.23
N HIS A 134 17.02 21.75 -14.18
CA HIS A 134 16.02 20.72 -13.85
C HIS A 134 15.03 20.46 -15.01
N LEU A 135 14.83 21.44 -15.90
CA LEU A 135 14.01 21.32 -17.10
C LEU A 135 14.61 20.38 -18.16
N LEU A 136 15.94 20.28 -18.27
CA LEU A 136 16.62 19.33 -19.16
C LEU A 136 16.52 17.90 -18.64
N LEU A 137 16.61 17.71 -17.31
CA LEU A 137 16.54 16.38 -16.67
C LEU A 137 15.14 15.75 -16.77
N LYS A 138 14.07 16.55 -16.81
CA LYS A 138 12.68 16.05 -16.88
C LYS A 138 12.26 15.53 -18.27
N LYS A 139 13.05 15.78 -19.32
CA LYS A 139 12.70 15.44 -20.71
C LYS A 139 13.35 14.13 -21.19
N ILE A 140 14.08 13.45 -20.31
CA ILE A 140 14.85 12.24 -20.61
C ILE A 140 14.17 10.97 -20.04
N SER A 141 13.03 11.14 -19.34
CA SER A 141 12.09 10.07 -18.97
C SER A 141 10.98 9.94 -20.00
#